data_AF-A0A6G3U1D8-F1
#
_entry.id   AF-A0A6G3U1D8-F1
#
_cell.length_a   1.000
_cell.length_b   1.000
_cell.length_c   1.000
_cell.angle_alpha   90.00
_cell.angle_beta   90.00
_cell.angle_gamma   90.00
#
_symmetry.space_group_name_H-M   'P 1'
#
loop_
_entity.id
_entity.type
_entity.pdbx_description
1 polymer ?
#
loop_
_entity_poly.entity_id
_entity_poly.type
_entity_poly.pdbx_seq_one_letter_code
_entity_poly.pdbx_strand_id
1 'polypeptide(L)'
;ELAVQLARRERPEAVEQMIEVQRIAQESQREVRDVVRGYREADLEAELAGARGVLAAAGIDCELTGRPAGLPPRVQSALGWVVREATTNVLRHGDATWCAVTVRTVEGRVVLTVENDGAGGGSGAGGGDGGDRPAG
;
A
#
# COMPACT_ATOMS: atom_id res chain seq x y z
N GLU A 1 22.06 -31.13 17.40
CA GLU A 1 22.33 -31.29 18.85
C GLU A 1 23.75 -31.74 19.21
N LEU A 2 24.37 -32.71 18.52
CA LEU A 2 25.75 -33.15 18.84
C LEU A 2 26.82 -32.05 18.69
N ALA A 3 26.68 -31.17 17.69
CA ALA A 3 27.59 -30.03 17.45
C ALA A 3 27.58 -29.00 18.60
N VAL A 4 26.45 -28.84 19.29
CA VAL A 4 26.32 -27.91 20.43
C VAL A 4 26.98 -28.49 21.69
N GLN A 5 26.90 -29.80 21.90
CA GLN A 5 27.55 -30.44 23.06
C GLN A 5 29.08 -30.49 22.94
N LEU A 6 29.62 -30.72 21.74
CA LEU A 6 31.07 -30.67 21.50
C LEU A 6 31.63 -29.25 21.66
N ALA A 7 30.91 -28.23 21.16
CA ALA A 7 31.30 -26.83 21.35
C ALA A 7 31.30 -26.38 22.81
N ARG A 8 30.36 -26.89 23.65
CA ARG A 8 30.31 -26.58 25.10
C ARG A 8 31.55 -27.06 25.85
N ARG A 9 32.18 -28.15 25.40
CA ARG A 9 33.30 -28.81 26.11
C ARG A 9 34.65 -28.14 25.82
N GLU A 10 34.79 -27.50 24.67
CA GLU A 10 36.05 -26.85 24.28
C GLU A 10 36.01 -25.32 24.45
N ARG A 11 34.84 -24.66 24.34
CA ARG A 11 34.69 -23.20 24.57
C ARG A 11 33.25 -22.84 24.97
N PRO A 12 32.87 -22.89 26.27
CA PRO A 12 31.51 -22.60 26.73
C PRO A 12 31.02 -21.19 26.31
N GLU A 13 31.92 -20.23 26.28
CA GLU A 13 31.67 -18.85 25.81
C GLU A 13 31.17 -18.80 24.35
N ALA A 14 31.67 -19.68 23.48
CA ALA A 14 31.24 -19.71 22.07
C ALA A 14 29.79 -20.21 21.92
N VAL A 15 29.35 -21.09 22.82
CA VAL A 15 27.96 -21.59 22.80
C VAL A 15 26.99 -20.54 23.32
N GLU A 16 27.37 -19.78 24.35
CA GLU A 16 26.57 -18.64 24.82
C GLU A 16 26.43 -17.57 23.74
N GLN A 17 27.53 -17.24 23.06
CA GLN A 17 27.50 -16.30 21.93
C GLN A 17 26.62 -16.80 20.76
N MET A 18 26.62 -18.10 20.46
CA MET A 18 25.73 -18.65 19.42
C MET A 18 24.25 -18.62 19.83
N ILE A 19 23.94 -18.86 21.10
CA ILE A 19 22.57 -18.75 21.63
C ILE A 19 22.10 -17.30 21.57
N GLU A 20 22.98 -16.35 21.89
CA GLU A 20 22.70 -14.92 21.79
C GLU A 20 22.45 -14.48 20.35
N VAL A 21 23.29 -14.90 19.40
CA VAL A 21 23.07 -14.64 17.96
C VAL A 21 21.75 -15.25 17.49
N GLN A 22 21.42 -16.48 17.91
CA GLN A 22 20.15 -17.12 17.55
C GLN A 22 18.96 -16.35 18.15
N ARG A 23 19.06 -15.87 19.40
CA ARG A 23 18.02 -15.07 20.05
C ARG A 23 17.80 -13.76 19.29
N ILE A 24 18.87 -13.03 18.97
CA ILE A 24 18.83 -11.78 18.20
C ILE A 24 18.19 -12.01 16.83
N ALA A 25 18.61 -13.06 16.10
CA ALA A 25 18.06 -13.37 14.78
C ALA A 25 16.55 -13.71 14.85
N GLN A 26 16.10 -14.41 15.90
CA GLN A 26 14.68 -14.70 16.10
C GLN A 26 13.88 -13.45 16.48
N GLU A 27 14.46 -12.55 17.27
CA GLU A 27 13.86 -11.26 17.66
C GLU A 27 13.69 -10.36 16.43
N SER A 28 14.75 -10.18 15.63
CA SER A 28 14.70 -9.39 14.39
C SER A 28 13.74 -9.97 13.34
N GLN A 29 13.63 -11.31 13.23
CA GLN A 29 12.63 -11.93 12.35
C GLN A 29 11.20 -11.70 12.84
N ARG A 30 10.96 -11.65 14.17
CA ARG A 30 9.65 -11.30 14.73
C ARG A 30 9.35 -9.84 14.46
N GLU A 31 10.28 -8.93 14.70
CA GLU A 31 10.12 -7.50 14.40
C GLU A 31 9.81 -7.25 12.92
N VAL A 32 10.53 -7.88 11.99
CA VAL A 32 10.23 -7.79 10.55
C VAL A 32 8.83 -8.33 10.24
N ARG A 33 8.42 -9.44 10.86
CA ARG A 33 7.07 -10.02 10.67
C ARG A 33 5.97 -9.16 11.29
N ASP A 34 6.26 -8.47 12.38
CA ASP A 34 5.31 -7.62 13.08
C ASP A 34 5.14 -6.27 12.37
N VAL A 35 6.21 -5.73 11.79
CA VAL A 35 6.13 -4.65 10.78
C VAL A 35 5.24 -5.10 9.63
N VAL A 36 5.48 -6.28 9.04
CA VAL A 36 4.65 -6.78 7.92
C VAL A 36 3.18 -7.06 8.32
N ARG A 37 2.88 -7.34 9.59
CA ARG A 37 1.51 -7.63 10.08
C ARG A 37 0.74 -6.36 10.46
N GLY A 38 1.40 -5.34 11.02
CA GLY A 38 0.79 -4.03 11.28
C GLY A 38 0.31 -3.31 10.02
N TYR A 39 0.88 -3.64 8.86
CA TYR A 39 0.48 -3.11 7.55
C TYR A 39 -0.91 -3.58 7.06
N ARG A 40 -1.54 -4.63 7.63
CA ARG A 40 -2.71 -5.29 6.98
C ARG A 40 -4.08 -4.65 7.19
N GLU A 41 -4.28 -3.86 8.24
CA GLU A 41 -5.46 -2.98 8.40
C GLU A 41 -5.17 -1.54 8.01
N ALA A 42 -3.89 -1.16 7.96
CA ALA A 42 -3.46 0.15 7.54
C ALA A 42 -3.16 0.23 6.03
N ASP A 43 -3.16 -0.89 5.28
CA ASP A 43 -2.67 -0.91 3.89
C ASP A 43 -3.43 0.11 3.02
N LEU A 44 -4.76 0.02 2.93
CA LEU A 44 -5.50 0.94 2.04
C LEU A 44 -5.51 2.39 2.56
N GLU A 45 -5.70 2.60 3.87
CA GLU A 45 -5.73 3.96 4.43
C GLU A 45 -4.35 4.63 4.36
N ALA A 46 -3.28 3.90 4.63
CA ALA A 46 -1.91 4.39 4.49
C ALA A 46 -1.52 4.62 3.03
N GLU A 47 -1.90 3.73 2.11
CA GLU A 47 -1.65 3.95 0.68
C GLU A 47 -2.40 5.18 0.15
N LEU A 48 -3.66 5.42 0.59
CA LEU A 48 -4.40 6.63 0.24
C LEU A 48 -3.74 7.90 0.81
N ALA A 49 -3.30 7.86 2.06
CA ALA A 49 -2.59 8.97 2.68
C ALA A 49 -1.24 9.24 2.00
N GLY A 50 -0.51 8.18 1.66
CA GLY A 50 0.75 8.24 0.92
C GLY A 50 0.57 8.79 -0.49
N ALA A 51 -0.42 8.31 -1.22
CA ALA A 51 -0.78 8.82 -2.55
C ALA A 51 -1.03 10.33 -2.52
N ARG A 52 -1.87 10.81 -1.59
CA ARG A 52 -2.12 12.24 -1.42
C ARG A 52 -0.85 13.02 -1.13
N GLY A 53 0.03 12.50 -0.26
CA GLY A 53 1.30 13.15 0.08
C GLY A 53 2.24 13.26 -1.11
N VAL A 54 2.42 12.19 -1.88
CA VAL A 54 3.33 12.17 -3.04
C VAL A 54 2.79 13.02 -4.19
N LEU A 55 1.49 12.95 -4.48
CA LEU A 55 0.85 13.78 -5.51
C LEU A 55 0.97 15.28 -5.17
N ALA A 56 0.68 15.65 -3.91
CA ALA A 56 0.84 17.03 -3.47
C ALA A 56 2.30 17.51 -3.57
N ALA A 57 3.27 16.65 -3.23
CA ALA A 57 4.69 16.97 -3.39
C ALA A 57 5.12 17.15 -4.85
N ALA A 58 4.39 16.55 -5.80
CA ALA A 58 4.56 16.73 -7.24
C ALA A 58 3.78 17.94 -7.79
N GLY A 59 3.07 18.69 -6.95
CA GLY A 59 2.25 19.83 -7.37
C GLY A 59 0.89 19.45 -7.98
N ILE A 60 0.43 18.22 -7.71
CA ILE A 60 -0.86 17.71 -8.18
C ILE A 60 -1.88 17.80 -7.04
N ASP A 61 -2.98 18.50 -7.27
CA ASP A 61 -4.07 18.59 -6.30
C ASP A 61 -4.77 17.23 -6.17
N CYS A 62 -4.82 16.70 -4.94
CA CYS A 62 -5.37 15.37 -4.68
C CYS A 62 -6.58 15.40 -3.75
N GLU A 63 -7.73 14.98 -4.28
CA GLU A 63 -8.99 14.87 -3.54
C GLU A 63 -9.27 13.42 -3.15
N LEU A 64 -9.58 13.18 -1.87
CA LEU A 64 -9.96 11.86 -1.36
C LEU A 64 -11.40 11.88 -0.87
N THR A 65 -12.26 11.05 -1.46
CA THR A 65 -13.68 10.93 -1.06
C THR A 65 -14.01 9.51 -0.60
N GLY A 66 -14.70 9.41 0.54
CA GLY A 66 -15.12 8.14 1.14
C GLY A 66 -14.16 7.63 2.22
N ARG A 67 -14.50 6.48 2.81
CA ARG A 67 -13.67 5.82 3.83
C ARG A 67 -13.61 4.32 3.58
N PRO A 68 -12.41 3.69 3.59
CA PRO A 68 -12.26 2.24 3.42
C PRO A 68 -12.60 1.44 4.69
N ALA A 69 -13.66 1.80 5.42
CA ALA A 69 -14.00 1.17 6.69
C ALA A 69 -14.71 -0.18 6.48
N GLY A 70 -14.39 -1.17 7.32
CA GLY A 70 -15.08 -2.46 7.36
C GLY A 70 -14.80 -3.40 6.17
N LEU A 71 -13.77 -3.12 5.38
CA LEU A 71 -13.37 -3.99 4.27
C LEU A 71 -12.57 -5.21 4.78
N PRO A 72 -12.78 -6.41 4.21
CA PRO A 72 -11.95 -7.56 4.53
C PRO A 72 -10.47 -7.28 4.25
N PRO A 73 -9.51 -7.77 5.06
CA PRO A 73 -8.09 -7.44 4.90
C PRO A 73 -7.52 -7.74 3.51
N ARG A 74 -7.97 -8.83 2.87
CA ARG A 74 -7.55 -9.16 1.49
C ARG A 74 -7.98 -8.13 0.47
N VAL A 75 -9.15 -7.52 0.66
CA VAL A 75 -9.69 -6.46 -0.20
C VAL A 75 -8.92 -5.17 0.04
N GLN A 76 -8.63 -4.83 1.30
CA GLN A 76 -7.80 -3.68 1.64
C GLN A 76 -6.42 -3.75 0.98
N SER A 77 -5.70 -4.87 1.12
CA SER A 77 -4.39 -5.02 0.48
C SER A 77 -4.46 -4.97 -1.04
N ALA A 78 -5.47 -5.58 -1.67
CA ALA A 78 -5.63 -5.53 -3.12
C ALA A 78 -5.86 -4.10 -3.62
N LEU A 79 -6.73 -3.35 -2.96
CA LEU A 79 -6.99 -1.95 -3.29
C LEU A 79 -5.80 -1.04 -2.97
N GLY A 80 -5.04 -1.31 -1.91
CA GLY A 80 -3.81 -0.57 -1.60
C GLY A 80 -2.80 -0.66 -2.74
N TRP A 81 -2.59 -1.86 -3.30
CA TRP A 81 -1.76 -2.05 -4.50
C TRP A 81 -2.29 -1.27 -5.72
N VAL A 82 -3.61 -1.23 -5.93
CA VAL A 82 -4.23 -0.46 -7.01
C VAL A 82 -3.97 1.04 -6.83
N VAL A 83 -4.12 1.58 -5.61
CA VAL A 83 -3.83 2.99 -5.31
C VAL A 83 -2.37 3.32 -5.60
N ARG A 84 -1.43 2.47 -5.18
CA ARG A 84 0.00 2.67 -5.41
C ARG A 84 0.34 2.73 -6.90
N GLU A 85 -0.18 1.77 -7.67
CA GLU A 85 0.07 1.71 -9.11
C GLU A 85 -0.61 2.88 -9.85
N ALA A 86 -1.84 3.22 -9.49
CA ALA A 86 -2.54 4.37 -10.06
C ALA A 86 -1.79 5.68 -9.79
N THR A 87 -1.31 5.88 -8.56
CA THR A 87 -0.46 7.03 -8.20
C THR A 87 0.82 7.06 -9.03
N THR A 88 1.49 5.92 -9.17
CA THR A 88 2.70 5.79 -10.00
C THR A 88 2.41 6.14 -11.46
N ASN A 89 1.27 5.71 -11.98
CA ASN A 89 0.84 6.01 -13.35
C ASN A 89 0.63 7.52 -13.54
N VAL A 90 -0.10 8.18 -12.63
CA VAL A 90 -0.32 9.64 -12.68
C VAL A 90 1.01 10.40 -12.73
N LEU A 91 1.94 10.06 -11.81
CA LEU A 91 3.25 10.71 -11.75
C LEU A 91 4.12 10.42 -12.97
N ARG A 92 4.07 9.19 -13.50
CA ARG A 92 4.86 8.78 -14.66
C ARG A 92 4.48 9.57 -15.92
N HIS A 93 3.19 9.88 -16.07
CA HIS A 93 2.70 10.59 -17.25
C HIS A 93 2.85 12.12 -17.15
N GLY A 94 3.15 12.67 -15.97
CA GLY A 94 3.73 14.01 -15.79
C GLY A 94 2.84 15.22 -16.13
N ASP A 95 1.72 15.02 -16.83
CA ASP A 95 0.88 16.09 -17.36
C ASP A 95 -0.35 16.38 -16.48
N ALA A 96 -0.54 15.65 -15.37
CA ALA A 96 -1.68 15.84 -14.50
C ALA A 96 -1.46 17.01 -13.55
N THR A 97 -2.48 17.84 -13.37
CA THR A 97 -2.53 18.89 -12.33
C THR A 97 -3.51 18.55 -11.21
N TRP A 98 -4.39 17.57 -11.45
CA TRP A 98 -5.42 17.14 -10.51
C TRP A 98 -5.62 15.63 -10.53
N CYS A 99 -5.93 15.06 -9.36
CA CYS A 99 -6.24 13.65 -9.17
C CYS A 99 -7.32 13.46 -8.10
N ALA A 100 -8.38 12.70 -8.39
CA ALA A 100 -9.37 12.29 -7.40
C ALA A 100 -9.30 10.78 -7.15
N VAL A 101 -9.37 10.40 -5.87
CA VAL A 101 -9.55 9.01 -5.45
C VAL A 101 -10.85 8.89 -4.66
N THR A 102 -11.74 8.03 -5.13
CA THR A 102 -13.05 7.80 -4.54
C THR A 102 -13.21 6.34 -4.13
N VAL A 103 -13.62 6.10 -2.87
CA VAL A 103 -13.94 4.77 -2.35
C VAL A 103 -15.43 4.72 -1.98
N ARG A 104 -16.18 3.81 -2.60
CA ARG A 104 -17.62 3.61 -2.34
C ARG A 104 -17.92 2.13 -2.10
N THR A 105 -18.87 1.87 -1.22
CA THR A 105 -19.45 0.53 -1.05
C THR A 105 -20.86 0.54 -1.62
N VAL A 106 -21.12 -0.28 -2.63
CA VAL A 106 -22.40 -0.38 -3.33
C VAL A 106 -22.80 -1.86 -3.39
N GLU A 107 -23.94 -2.20 -2.80
CA GLU A 107 -24.50 -3.57 -2.82
C GLU A 107 -23.49 -4.66 -2.35
N GLY A 108 -22.71 -4.37 -1.31
CA GLY A 108 -21.70 -5.30 -0.78
C GLY A 108 -20.42 -5.42 -1.61
N ARG A 109 -20.28 -4.64 -2.68
CA ARG A 109 -19.05 -4.49 -3.45
C ARG A 109 -18.37 -3.18 -3.10
N VAL A 110 -17.05 -3.18 -3.05
CA VAL A 110 -16.25 -1.95 -2.98
C VAL A 110 -15.85 -1.52 -4.38
N VAL A 111 -15.97 -0.23 -4.64
CA VAL A 111 -15.55 0.42 -5.89
C VAL A 111 -14.52 1.48 -5.51
N LEU A 112 -13.32 1.34 -6.07
CA LEU A 112 -12.25 2.33 -6.02
C LEU A 112 -12.15 2.97 -7.41
N THR A 113 -12.26 4.28 -7.46
CA THR A 113 -12.13 5.07 -8.69
C THR A 113 -10.97 6.03 -8.52
N VAL A 114 -10.05 6.07 -9.48
CA VAL A 114 -8.94 7.03 -9.55
C VAL A 114 -9.06 7.76 -10.88
N GLU A 115 -9.17 9.09 -10.83
CA GLU A 115 -9.36 9.95 -12.00
C GLU A 115 -8.30 11.05 -11.98
N ASN A 116 -7.74 11.38 -13.16
CA ASN A 116 -6.78 12.47 -13.31
C ASN A 116 -6.96 13.17 -14.67
N ASP A 117 -6.56 14.42 -14.75
CA ASP A 117 -6.69 15.28 -15.94
C ASP A 117 -5.56 15.11 -16.96
N GLY A 118 -4.40 14.58 -16.53
CA GLY A 118 -3.24 14.31 -17.40
C GLY A 118 -3.33 13.02 -18.25
N ALA A 119 -4.48 12.33 -18.30
CA ALA A 119 -4.62 11.11 -19.08
C ALA A 119 -4.85 11.46 -20.57
N GLY A 120 -3.77 11.71 -21.31
CA GLY A 120 -3.82 11.86 -22.76
C GLY A 120 -4.31 10.59 -23.45
N GLY A 121 -5.58 10.58 -23.90
CA GLY A 121 -6.09 9.84 -25.05
C GLY A 121 -5.68 8.36 -25.21
N GLY A 122 -5.72 7.56 -24.15
CA GLY A 122 -5.63 6.11 -24.26
C GLY A 122 -7.00 5.49 -24.51
N SER A 123 -7.38 5.33 -25.79
CA SER A 123 -8.61 4.64 -26.18
C SER A 123 -8.65 3.20 -25.64
N GLY A 124 -9.50 2.97 -24.66
CA GLY A 124 -10.02 1.65 -24.28
C GLY A 124 -11.54 1.75 -24.18
N ALA A 125 -12.24 1.24 -25.18
CA ALA A 125 -13.68 1.37 -25.36
C ALA A 125 -14.51 0.88 -24.17
N GLY A 126 -15.47 1.71 -23.77
CA GLY A 126 -16.53 1.38 -22.81
C GLY A 126 -17.52 2.54 -22.75
N GLY A 127 -18.34 2.70 -23.79
CA GLY A 127 -19.32 3.78 -23.89
C GLY A 127 -20.30 3.78 -22.72
N GLY A 128 -20.42 4.94 -22.08
CA GLY A 128 -21.42 5.26 -21.06
C GLY A 128 -21.81 6.72 -21.23
N ASP A 129 -23.01 6.91 -21.75
CA ASP A 129 -23.68 8.15 -22.11
C ASP A 129 -24.03 9.03 -20.88
N GLY A 130 -24.04 10.36 -21.12
CA GLY A 130 -24.95 11.30 -20.44
C GLY A 130 -24.41 12.08 -19.25
N GLY A 131 -24.25 13.40 -19.40
CA GLY A 131 -24.05 14.30 -18.26
C GLY A 131 -23.78 15.76 -18.60
N ASP A 132 -24.77 16.41 -19.20
CA ASP A 132 -25.01 17.85 -19.36
C ASP A 132 -24.24 18.78 -18.39
N ARG A 133 -23.49 19.76 -18.93
CA ARG A 133 -22.95 20.90 -18.19
C ARG A 133 -23.60 22.20 -18.71
N PRO A 134 -24.16 23.07 -17.85
CA PRO A 134 -24.63 24.36 -18.28
C PRO A 134 -23.44 25.31 -18.50
N ALA A 135 -23.47 26.04 -19.61
CA ALA A 135 -22.52 27.10 -19.90
C ALA A 135 -22.78 28.33 -19.00
N GLY A 136 -21.71 28.88 -18.43
CA GLY A 136 -21.61 30.24 -17.95
C GLY A 136 -20.59 30.99 -18.78
#